data_AF-B4QX12-F1
#
_entry.id   AF-B4QX12-F1
#
_cell.length_a   1.000
_cell.length_b   1.000
_cell.length_c   1.000
_cell.angle_alpha   90.00
_cell.angle_beta   90.00
_cell.angle_gamma   90.00
#
_symmetry.space_group_name_H-M   'P 1'
#
loop_
_entity.id
_entity.type
_entity.pdbx_description
1 polymer ?
#
loop_
_entity_poly.entity_id
_entity_poly.type
_entity_poly.pdbx_seq_one_letter_code
_entity_poly.pdbx_strand_id
1 'polypeptide(L)' 'MHKVVLEAKDESALVKLSEKLKENEIKHKLWIEQPENIPTCIALKPYVKDTVHKYVKHLKLLKE' A
#
# COMPACT_ATOMS: atom_id res chain seq x y z
N MET A 1 13.64 12.07 4.41
CA MET A 1 12.54 11.08 4.42
C MET A 1 11.92 11.08 3.03
N HIS A 2 12.08 10.00 2.27
CA HIS A 2 11.64 9.93 0.86
C HIS A 2 10.27 9.25 0.79
N LYS A 3 9.27 9.97 0.25
CA LYS A 3 7.92 9.43 0.00
C LYS A 3 7.84 9.00 -1.46
N VAL A 4 7.31 7.79 -1.70
CA VAL A 4 7.02 7.28 -3.04
C VAL A 4 5.54 6.92 -3.08
N VAL A 5 4.83 7.38 -4.11
CA VAL A 5 3.42 7.06 -4.33
C VAL A 5 3.33 6.07 -5.49
N LEU A 6 2.70 4.93 -5.22
CA LEU A 6 2.55 3.84 -6.18
C LEU A 6 1.06 3.63 -6.45
N GLU A 7 0.74 3.36 -7.71
CA GLU A 7 -0.62 3.09 -8.17
C GLU A 7 -1.00 1.64 -7.89
N ALA A 8 -2.17 1.44 -7.29
CA ALA A 8 -2.86 0.15 -7.25
C ALA A 8 -3.97 0.14 -8.30
N LYS A 9 -4.13 -0.98 -9.01
CA LYS A 9 -5.07 -1.08 -10.14
C LYS A 9 -6.54 -0.96 -9.72
N ASP A 10 -6.88 -1.53 -8.57
CA ASP A 10 -8.25 -1.67 -8.09
C ASP A 10 -8.28 -1.91 -6.58
N GLU A 11 -9.49 -1.88 -6.01
CA GLU A 11 -9.75 -2.14 -4.59
C GLU A 11 -9.23 -3.51 -4.15
N SER A 12 -9.44 -4.54 -4.98
CA SER A 12 -9.00 -5.91 -4.67
C SER A 12 -7.49 -6.01 -4.55
N ALA A 13 -6.74 -5.25 -5.34
CA ALA A 13 -5.27 -5.17 -5.23
C ALA A 13 -4.84 -4.52 -3.91
N LEU A 14 -5.55 -3.49 -3.42
CA LEU A 14 -5.28 -2.90 -2.12
C LEU A 14 -5.55 -3.90 -1.00
N VAL A 15 -6.71 -4.56 -0.98
CA VAL A 15 -7.06 -5.52 0.07
C VAL A 15 -6.04 -6.67 0.13
N LYS A 16 -5.72 -7.28 -1.01
CA LYS A 16 -4.70 -8.36 -1.09
C LYS A 16 -3.32 -7.90 -0.64
N LEU A 17 -2.93 -6.67 -0.97
CA LEU A 17 -1.67 -6.10 -0.51
C LEU A 17 -1.68 -5.91 1.01
N SER A 18 -2.78 -5.41 1.58
CA SER A 18 -2.95 -5.23 3.03
C SER A 18 -2.82 -6.56 3.78
N GLU A 19 -3.48 -7.61 3.30
CA GLU A 19 -3.37 -8.96 3.85
C GLU A 19 -1.93 -9.48 3.81
N LYS A 20 -1.28 -9.41 2.64
CA LYS A 20 0.11 -9.83 2.46
C LYS A 20 1.08 -9.08 3.37
N LEU A 21 0.88 -7.77 3.54
CA LEU A 21 1.69 -6.96 4.44
C LEU A 21 1.44 -7.36 5.91
N LYS A 22 0.19 -7.65 6.28
CA LYS A 22 -0.19 -8.11 7.63
C LYS A 22 0.44 -9.46 7.97
N GLU A 23 0.38 -10.42 7.05
CA GLU A 23 0.99 -11.76 7.18
C GLU A 23 2.51 -11.69 7.41
N ASN A 24 3.18 -10.70 6.81
CA ASN A 24 4.61 -10.50 6.95
C ASN A 24 4.98 -9.47 8.03
N GLU A 25 4.04 -9.15 8.92
CA GLU A 25 4.21 -8.22 10.05
C GLU A 25 4.65 -6.80 9.66
N ILE A 26 4.41 -6.40 8.41
CA ILE A 26 4.68 -5.04 7.92
C ILE A 26 3.54 -4.14 8.39
N LYS A 27 3.88 -3.19 9.27
CA LYS A 27 2.94 -2.22 9.83
C LYS A 27 2.50 -1.25 8.72
N HIS A 28 1.21 -1.23 8.49
CA HIS A 28 0.56 -0.38 7.50
C HIS A 28 -0.84 -0.01 7.96
N LYS A 29 -1.43 0.98 7.31
CA LYS A 29 -2.84 1.37 7.48
C LYS A 29 -3.52 1.29 6.12
N LEU A 30 -4.58 0.49 6.04
CA LEU A 30 -5.55 0.57 4.96
C LEU A 30 -6.49 1.74 5.25
N TRP A 31 -6.54 2.70 4.34
CA TRP A 31 -7.44 3.85 4.43
C TRP A 31 -8.76 3.53 3.75
N ILE A 32 -9.85 3.68 4.49
CA ILE A 32 -11.22 3.48 4.01
C ILE A 32 -11.88 4.85 4.00
N GLU A 33 -12.26 5.33 2.82
CA GLU A 33 -12.90 6.63 2.65
C GLU A 33 -14.38 6.59 3.04
N GLN A 34 -14.90 7.66 3.62
CA GLN A 34 -16.29 7.79 4.06
C GLN A 34 -16.97 8.94 3.30
N PRO A 35 -18.28 8.85 3.01
CA PRO A 35 -19.25 7.83 3.43
C PRO A 35 -19.30 6.56 2.55
N GLU A 36 -18.54 6.50 1.46
CA GLU A 36 -18.62 5.42 0.48
C GLU A 36 -18.09 4.07 1.02
N ASN A 37 -17.32 4.09 2.10
CA ASN A 37 -16.73 2.93 2.77
C ASN A 37 -15.83 2.08 1.85
N ILE A 38 -15.08 2.74 0.96
CA ILE A 38 -14.18 2.09 -0.01
C ILE A 38 -12.70 2.25 0.37
N PRO A 39 -11.85 1.21 0.20
CA PRO A 39 -10.41 1.33 0.34
C PRO A 39 -9.81 2.20 -0.77
N THR A 40 -9.13 3.29 -0.39
CA THR A 40 -8.54 4.23 -1.37
C THR A 40 -7.02 4.19 -1.39
N CYS A 41 -6.36 3.90 -0.27
CA CYS A 41 -4.90 3.81 -0.23
C CYS A 41 -4.37 2.96 0.93
N ILE A 42 -3.08 2.61 0.84
CA ILE A 42 -2.32 1.99 1.93
C ILE A 42 -1.13 2.87 2.28
N ALA A 43 -1.03 3.23 3.56
CA ALA A 43 0.14 3.91 4.11
C ALA A 43 1.02 2.90 4.86
N LEU A 44 2.28 2.77 4.43
CA LEU A 44 3.29 2.00 5.15
C LEU A 44 3.94 2.87 6.24
N LYS A 45 4.31 2.28 7.37
CA LYS A 45 5.27 2.91 8.30
C LYS A 45 6.58 3.21 7.55
N PRO A 46 7.37 4.22 7.93
CA PRO A 46 8.72 4.37 7.37
C PRO A 46 9.55 3.10 7.57
N TYR A 47 10.07 2.57 6.45
CA TYR A 47 10.90 1.35 6.40
C TYR A 47 12.15 1.59 5.55
N VAL A 48 13.18 0.76 5.79
CA VAL A 48 14.29 0.62 4.84
C VAL A 48 13.73 0.04 3.54
N LYS A 49 14.19 0.56 2.40
CA LYS A 49 13.68 0.22 1.07
C LYS A 49 13.60 -1.30 0.88
N ASP A 50 14.68 -2.02 1.15
CA ASP A 50 14.77 -3.46 0.91
C ASP A 50 13.78 -4.29 1.75
N THR A 51 13.36 -3.81 2.92
CA THR A 51 12.36 -4.48 3.76
C THR A 51 11.00 -4.56 3.06
N VAL A 52 10.61 -3.50 2.35
CA VAL A 52 9.26 -3.38 1.75
C VAL A 52 9.24 -3.53 0.23
N HIS A 53 10.38 -3.32 -0.43
CA HIS A 53 10.47 -3.28 -1.90
C HIS A 53 9.93 -4.56 -2.55
N LYS A 54 10.16 -5.73 -1.96
CA LYS A 54 9.64 -7.01 -2.49
C LYS A 54 8.11 -7.07 -2.58
N TYR A 55 7.39 -6.34 -1.73
CA TYR A 55 5.93 -6.28 -1.75
C TYR A 55 5.39 -5.26 -2.73
N VAL A 56 6.10 -4.14 -2.94
CA VAL A 56 5.58 -3.01 -3.72
C VAL A 56 6.20 -2.84 -5.11
N LYS A 57 7.30 -3.53 -5.43
CA LYS A 57 8.04 -3.39 -6.71
C LYS A 57 7.24 -3.65 -7.98
N HIS A 58 6.13 -4.36 -7.87
CA HIS A 58 5.27 -4.70 -9.00
C HIS A 58 4.26 -3.59 -9.32
N LEU A 59 4.09 -2.63 -8.41
CA LEU A 59 3.25 -1.46 -8.58
C LEU A 59 4.02 -0.39 -9.36
N LYS A 60 3.30 0.40 -10.17
CA LYS A 60 3.89 1.49 -10.95
C LYS A 60 3.88 2.77 -10.13
N LEU A 61 4.78 3.71 -10.46
CA LEU A 61 4.69 5.07 -9.92
C LEU A 61 3.34 5.68 -10.33
N LEU A 62 2.63 6.22 -9.35
CA LEU A 62 1.43 6.99 -9.63
C LEU A 62 1.86 8.23 -10.41
N LYS A 63 1.39 8.36 -11.65
CA LYS A 63 1.63 9.53 -12.48
C LYS A 63 0.48 10.50 -12.28
N GLU A 64 0.83 11.78 -12.20
CA GLU A 64 -0.13 12.89 -12.26
C GLU A 64 -0.77 12.99 -13.65
#